data_AF-A0A941YS65-F1
#
_entry.id   AF-A0A941YS65-F1
#
_cell.length_a   1.000
_cell.length_b   1.000
_cell.length_c   1.000
_cell.angle_alpha   90.00
_cell.angle_beta   90.00
_cell.angle_gamma   90.00
#
_symmetry.space_group_name_H-M   'P 1'
#
loop_
_entity.id
_entity.type
_entity.pdbx_description
1 polymer ?
#
loop_
_entity_poly.entity_id
_entity_poly.type
_entity_poly.pdbx_seq_one_letter_code
_entity_poly.pdbx_strand_id
1 'polypeptide(L)'
;MCKYLFSLSVLLLAAATPAWAADHAVTVAPGGALTFSPSSLTINQGDTVTFTYAGGDMPHNAVSDTSGVFSSGNAIRSAWRYTTPPFNTAGTFGYSCTPHKSVGMTGSIVVQGDSSTTTFSIVPGITGSWYLPAQSGHGFNVEVLPNNGMLAFWYVYDNAGNNLWLVGQGTYSGDTATLTMQSGSGGLFPPNFDKNKIVRTNWGTLTLKFSDCNTASAQWSPVMPGYSSGSMDLVRLSGVSGLACP
;
A
#
# COMPACT_ATOMS: atom_id res chain seq x y z
N MET A 1 -2.76 -48.73 32.56
CA MET A 1 -3.29 -47.39 32.91
C MET A 1 -2.45 -46.34 32.20
N CYS A 2 -2.94 -45.74 31.11
CA CYS A 2 -2.33 -44.55 30.53
C CYS A 2 -3.48 -43.64 30.07
N LYS A 3 -3.69 -42.53 30.77
CA LYS A 3 -4.72 -41.52 30.48
C LYS A 3 -4.05 -40.43 29.64
N TYR A 4 -4.51 -40.21 28.41
CA TYR A 4 -4.17 -39.03 27.63
C TYR A 4 -5.37 -38.08 27.59
N LEU A 5 -5.14 -36.87 28.09
CA LEU A 5 -6.08 -35.75 28.15
C LEU A 5 -6.26 -35.14 26.75
N PHE A 6 -7.50 -35.03 26.28
CA PHE A 6 -7.85 -34.22 25.13
C PHE A 6 -7.87 -32.74 25.54
N SER A 7 -6.96 -31.93 24.98
CA SER A 7 -7.04 -30.47 25.07
C SER A 7 -7.94 -29.96 23.95
N LEU A 8 -9.08 -29.36 24.32
CA LEU A 8 -10.01 -28.74 23.40
C LEU A 8 -9.54 -27.31 23.13
N SER A 9 -8.83 -27.08 22.02
CA SER A 9 -8.48 -25.73 21.57
C SER A 9 -9.71 -25.05 20.96
N VAL A 10 -10.28 -24.08 21.67
CA VAL A 10 -11.33 -23.21 21.16
C VAL A 10 -10.68 -22.19 20.23
N LEU A 11 -10.97 -22.28 18.93
CA LEU A 11 -10.55 -21.33 17.91
C LEU A 11 -11.46 -20.09 18.01
N LEU A 12 -10.96 -18.98 18.58
CA LEU A 12 -11.65 -17.69 18.51
C LEU A 12 -11.56 -17.16 17.07
N LEU A 13 -12.65 -17.25 16.30
CA LEU A 13 -12.81 -16.48 15.08
C LEU A 13 -13.05 -15.01 15.46
N ALA A 14 -12.04 -14.16 15.27
CA ALA A 14 -12.25 -12.71 15.28
C ALA A 14 -13.07 -12.32 14.04
N ALA A 15 -14.34 -11.97 14.24
CA ALA A 15 -15.15 -11.39 13.19
C ALA A 15 -14.65 -9.97 12.92
N ALA A 16 -14.03 -9.73 11.76
CA ALA A 16 -13.70 -8.39 11.31
C ALA A 16 -15.02 -7.65 11.00
N THR A 17 -15.34 -6.63 11.79
CA THR A 17 -16.49 -5.76 11.52
C THR A 17 -16.19 -4.92 10.28
N PRO A 18 -17.07 -4.83 9.27
CA PRO A 18 -16.88 -3.92 8.16
C PRO A 18 -16.81 -2.48 8.69
N ALA A 19 -15.75 -1.75 8.33
CA ALA A 19 -15.68 -0.33 8.59
C ALA A 19 -16.69 0.37 7.68
N TRP A 20 -17.80 0.86 8.24
CA TRP A 20 -18.73 1.70 7.51
C TRP A 20 -18.16 3.13 7.41
N ALA A 21 -18.44 3.81 6.29
CA ALA A 21 -18.18 5.24 6.16
C ALA A 21 -18.84 6.00 7.32
N ALA A 22 -18.07 6.84 8.00
CA ALA A 22 -18.55 7.63 9.13
C ALA A 22 -19.18 8.95 8.67
N ASP A 23 -20.17 9.44 9.41
CA ASP A 23 -20.70 10.79 9.24
C ASP A 23 -20.16 11.70 10.35
N HIS A 24 -19.64 12.85 9.95
CA HIS A 24 -19.03 13.82 10.85
C HIS A 24 -19.84 15.10 10.92
N ALA A 25 -19.97 15.69 12.10
CA ALA A 25 -20.81 16.88 12.28
C ALA A 25 -20.00 18.19 12.21
N VAL A 26 -20.56 19.19 11.52
CA VAL A 26 -20.13 20.59 11.58
C VAL A 26 -21.32 21.47 11.97
N THR A 27 -21.18 22.22 13.05
CA THR A 27 -22.15 23.24 13.45
C THR A 27 -21.86 24.54 12.72
N VAL A 28 -22.87 25.10 12.06
CA VAL A 28 -22.80 26.38 11.37
C VAL A 28 -23.25 27.47 12.31
N ALA A 29 -22.46 28.53 12.39
CA ALA A 29 -22.72 29.71 13.23
C ALA A 29 -23.12 29.42 14.68
N PRO A 30 -22.33 28.62 15.44
CA PRO A 30 -22.64 28.29 16.82
C PRO A 30 -22.78 29.57 17.67
N GLY A 31 -23.91 29.71 18.37
CA GLY A 31 -24.20 30.92 19.16
C GLY A 31 -24.31 32.20 18.33
N GLY A 32 -24.55 32.10 17.02
CA GLY A 32 -24.59 33.24 16.10
C GLY A 32 -23.22 33.75 15.65
N ALA A 33 -22.12 33.12 16.06
CA ALA A 33 -20.77 33.50 15.64
C ALA A 33 -20.57 33.26 14.13
N LEU A 34 -19.78 34.10 13.45
CA LEU A 34 -19.46 33.93 12.02
C LEU A 34 -18.37 32.86 11.80
N THR A 35 -18.60 31.65 12.29
CA THR A 35 -17.64 30.53 12.23
C THR A 35 -18.32 29.18 11.99
N PHE A 36 -17.53 28.19 11.59
CA PHE A 36 -17.89 26.78 11.59
C PHE A 36 -17.24 26.10 12.81
N SER A 37 -17.94 25.15 13.44
CA SER A 37 -17.40 24.38 14.56
C SER A 37 -17.56 22.87 14.33
N PRO A 38 -16.46 22.12 14.19
CA PRO A 38 -15.08 22.61 14.09
C PRO A 38 -14.84 23.38 12.79
N SER A 39 -13.86 24.29 12.78
CA SER A 39 -13.45 25.03 11.57
C SER A 39 -12.49 24.24 10.68
N SER A 40 -11.81 23.24 11.24
CA SER A 40 -11.03 22.24 10.51
C SER A 40 -11.43 20.85 10.98
N LEU A 41 -11.81 19.99 10.05
CA LEU A 41 -12.23 18.63 10.31
C LEU A 41 -11.32 17.66 9.56
N THR A 42 -10.83 16.62 10.22
CA THR A 42 -10.08 15.53 9.58
C THR A 42 -10.97 14.30 9.52
N ILE A 43 -11.17 13.74 8.34
CA ILE A 43 -12.02 12.57 8.07
C ILE A 43 -11.26 11.55 7.23
N ASN A 44 -11.79 10.34 7.11
CA ASN A 44 -11.26 9.32 6.21
C ASN A 44 -11.96 9.40 4.84
N GLN A 45 -11.31 8.86 3.82
CA GLN A 45 -11.93 8.67 2.52
C GLN A 45 -13.21 7.83 2.66
N GLY A 46 -14.24 8.21 1.90
CA GLY A 46 -15.57 7.60 1.96
C GLY A 46 -16.50 8.19 3.03
N ASP A 47 -15.97 8.92 4.02
CA ASP A 47 -16.78 9.59 5.04
C ASP A 47 -17.64 10.73 4.46
N THR A 48 -18.71 11.07 5.17
CA THR A 48 -19.58 12.23 4.88
C THR A 48 -19.45 13.29 5.96
N VAL A 49 -19.83 14.52 5.63
CA VAL A 49 -19.93 15.62 6.60
C VAL A 49 -21.34 16.17 6.60
N THR A 50 -21.94 16.28 7.79
CA THR A 50 -23.22 16.91 7.99
C THR A 50 -23.10 18.28 8.67
N PHE A 51 -23.47 19.31 7.91
CA PHE A 51 -23.60 20.68 8.37
C PHE A 51 -24.97 20.90 9.00
N THR A 52 -25.02 21.53 10.17
CA THR A 52 -26.26 21.88 10.87
C THR A 52 -26.26 23.34 11.26
N TYR A 53 -27.29 24.09 10.85
CA TYR A 53 -27.56 25.45 11.28
C TYR A 53 -28.87 25.50 12.07
N ALA A 54 -28.83 26.05 13.29
CA ALA A 54 -30.01 26.14 14.16
C ALA A 54 -30.99 27.27 13.77
N GLY A 55 -30.64 28.09 12.79
CA GLY A 55 -31.37 29.31 12.46
C GLY A 55 -30.95 30.52 13.31
N GLY A 56 -31.29 31.71 12.86
CA GLY A 56 -30.91 32.95 13.55
C GLY A 56 -31.09 34.21 12.70
N ASP A 57 -30.54 35.33 13.20
CA ASP A 57 -30.74 36.66 12.63
C ASP A 57 -29.94 36.93 11.35
N MET A 58 -28.97 36.08 11.00
CA MET A 58 -28.18 36.21 9.77
C MET A 58 -28.33 34.96 8.89
N PRO A 59 -28.33 35.09 7.56
CA PRO A 59 -28.40 33.94 6.67
C PRO A 59 -27.06 33.21 6.57
N HIS A 60 -27.07 31.88 6.64
CA HIS A 60 -25.86 31.06 6.48
C HIS A 60 -26.06 29.91 5.49
N ASN A 61 -24.96 29.53 4.83
CA ASN A 61 -24.81 28.30 4.06
C ASN A 61 -23.41 27.71 4.27
N ALA A 62 -23.17 26.52 3.71
CA ALA A 62 -21.86 25.90 3.59
C ALA A 62 -21.66 25.46 2.14
N VAL A 63 -20.68 26.05 1.45
CA VAL A 63 -20.40 25.80 0.03
C VAL A 63 -18.92 25.52 -0.14
N SER A 64 -18.58 24.44 -0.84
CA SER A 64 -17.18 24.16 -1.16
C SER A 64 -16.61 25.26 -2.05
N ASP A 65 -15.35 25.61 -1.81
CA ASP A 65 -14.61 26.52 -2.69
C ASP A 65 -14.26 25.88 -4.04
N THR A 66 -14.31 24.55 -4.13
CA THR A 66 -14.17 23.80 -5.38
C THR A 66 -15.56 23.48 -5.92
N SER A 67 -15.84 23.94 -7.15
CA SER A 67 -17.12 23.69 -7.81
C SER A 67 -17.41 22.20 -7.93
N GLY A 68 -18.65 21.80 -7.62
CA GLY A 68 -19.13 20.43 -7.78
C GLY A 68 -18.84 19.48 -6.61
N VAL A 69 -18.12 19.90 -5.56
CA VAL A 69 -17.84 19.03 -4.39
C VAL A 69 -19.07 18.95 -3.47
N PHE A 70 -19.57 20.09 -2.98
CA PHE A 70 -20.85 20.16 -2.25
C PHE A 70 -21.36 21.60 -2.14
N SER A 71 -22.67 21.74 -1.90
CA SER A 71 -23.32 23.03 -1.59
C SER A 71 -24.61 22.80 -0.82
N SER A 72 -24.78 23.48 0.32
CA SER A 72 -26.04 23.50 1.05
C SER A 72 -27.09 24.45 0.42
N GLY A 73 -26.78 25.09 -0.72
CA GLY A 73 -27.65 26.02 -1.42
C GLY A 73 -27.49 27.49 -0.98
N ASN A 74 -28.54 28.28 -1.19
CA ASN A 74 -28.57 29.71 -0.82
C ASN A 74 -28.47 29.89 0.70
N ALA A 75 -27.82 30.97 1.13
CA ALA A 75 -27.79 31.33 2.55
C ALA A 75 -29.18 31.75 3.03
N ILE A 76 -29.68 31.10 4.09
CA ILE A 76 -31.01 31.34 4.66
C ILE A 76 -30.95 31.46 6.18
N ARG A 77 -31.95 32.13 6.76
CA ARG A 77 -32.08 32.38 8.21
C ARG A 77 -32.72 31.23 8.98
N SER A 78 -33.54 30.43 8.31
CA SER A 78 -34.22 29.27 8.91
C SER A 78 -33.23 28.16 9.21
N ALA A 79 -33.54 27.33 10.21
CA ALA A 79 -32.76 26.14 10.53
C ALA A 79 -32.69 25.18 9.33
N TRP A 80 -31.54 24.55 9.14
CA TRP A 80 -31.32 23.56 8.08
C TRP A 80 -30.24 22.55 8.47
N ARG A 81 -30.28 21.40 7.80
CA ARG A 81 -29.28 20.33 7.89
C ARG A 81 -28.95 19.85 6.47
N TYR A 82 -27.66 19.68 6.18
CA TYR A 82 -27.18 19.23 4.88
C TYR A 82 -26.01 18.25 5.06
N THR A 83 -26.14 17.06 4.48
CA THR A 83 -25.08 16.04 4.44
C THR A 83 -24.44 16.04 3.06
N THR A 84 -23.10 16.10 3.00
CA THR A 84 -22.35 16.03 1.75
C THR A 84 -22.46 14.64 1.09
N PRO A 85 -22.18 14.53 -0.22
CA PRO A 85 -21.72 13.28 -0.79
C PRO A 85 -20.46 12.76 -0.05
N PRO A 86 -20.15 11.46 -0.15
CA PRO A 86 -18.93 10.90 0.44
C PRO A 86 -17.68 11.49 -0.21
N PHE A 87 -16.66 11.76 0.60
CA PHE A 87 -15.38 12.27 0.14
C PHE A 87 -14.49 11.14 -0.35
N ASN A 88 -14.55 10.83 -1.64
CA ASN A 88 -13.82 9.69 -2.24
C ASN A 88 -12.41 10.03 -2.75
N THR A 89 -11.89 11.21 -2.45
CA THR A 89 -10.56 11.62 -2.90
C THR A 89 -9.81 12.27 -1.74
N ALA A 90 -8.63 11.75 -1.42
CA ALA A 90 -7.76 12.31 -0.42
C ALA A 90 -7.34 13.74 -0.77
N GLY A 91 -7.21 14.61 0.23
CA GLY A 91 -6.81 16.00 0.02
C GLY A 91 -7.47 16.96 0.99
N THR A 92 -7.28 18.25 0.75
CA THR A 92 -7.85 19.32 1.57
C THR A 92 -8.90 20.09 0.79
N PHE A 93 -10.13 20.13 1.30
CA PHE A 93 -11.27 20.79 0.69
C PHE A 93 -11.66 22.01 1.53
N GLY A 94 -11.38 23.19 1.00
CA GLY A 94 -11.87 24.46 1.56
C GLY A 94 -13.36 24.64 1.31
N TYR A 95 -14.04 25.30 2.25
CA TYR A 95 -15.44 25.70 2.11
C TYR A 95 -15.71 26.99 2.86
N SER A 96 -16.81 27.66 2.51
CA SER A 96 -17.15 28.96 3.06
C SER A 96 -18.65 29.18 3.17
N CYS A 97 -19.04 30.12 4.04
CA CYS A 97 -20.37 30.71 4.03
C CYS A 97 -20.36 31.89 3.07
N THR A 98 -21.09 31.80 1.96
CA THR A 98 -21.04 32.77 0.84
C THR A 98 -21.14 34.23 1.27
N PRO A 99 -22.15 34.67 2.06
CA PRO A 99 -22.27 36.07 2.46
C PRO A 99 -21.22 36.54 3.48
N HIS A 100 -20.52 35.61 4.15
CA HIS A 100 -19.60 35.90 5.25
C HIS A 100 -18.14 35.49 4.92
N LYS A 101 -17.87 35.10 3.67
CA LYS A 101 -16.53 34.71 3.22
C LYS A 101 -15.52 35.85 3.36
N SER A 102 -15.92 37.07 3.03
CA SER A 102 -15.05 38.26 3.10
C SER A 102 -14.61 38.62 4.52
N VAL A 103 -15.36 38.17 5.54
CA VAL A 103 -15.05 38.36 6.96
C VAL A 103 -14.48 37.09 7.61
N GLY A 104 -14.10 36.09 6.81
CA GLY A 104 -13.35 34.93 7.27
C GLY A 104 -14.19 33.74 7.74
N MET A 105 -15.49 33.68 7.43
CA MET A 105 -16.31 32.50 7.73
C MET A 105 -16.00 31.37 6.73
N THR A 106 -14.86 30.71 6.96
CA THR A 106 -14.29 29.61 6.15
C THR A 106 -14.02 28.40 7.02
N GLY A 107 -14.02 27.21 6.42
CA GLY A 107 -13.57 25.99 7.06
C GLY A 107 -12.81 25.07 6.09
N SER A 108 -12.25 24.00 6.64
CA SER A 108 -11.49 23.01 5.88
C SER A 108 -11.88 21.59 6.26
N ILE A 109 -11.99 20.71 5.27
CA ILE A 109 -12.10 19.26 5.45
C ILE A 109 -10.81 18.64 4.91
N VAL A 110 -10.04 18.00 5.79
CA VAL A 110 -8.86 17.20 5.42
C VAL A 110 -9.31 15.75 5.31
N VAL A 111 -9.33 15.24 4.08
CA VAL A 111 -9.66 13.84 3.78
C VAL A 111 -8.35 13.07 3.77
N GLN A 112 -8.15 12.25 4.79
CA GLN A 112 -7.09 11.27 4.82
C GLN A 112 -7.41 10.21 3.77
N GLY A 113 -6.44 9.90 2.91
CA GLY A 113 -6.57 8.77 2.01
C GLY A 113 -6.78 7.50 2.82
N ASP A 114 -7.59 6.59 2.28
CA ASP A 114 -7.73 5.26 2.84
C ASP A 114 -6.33 4.64 2.96
N SER A 115 -5.84 4.49 4.19
CA SER A 115 -4.67 3.64 4.46
C SER A 115 -5.04 2.16 4.41
N SER A 116 -6.29 1.84 4.04
CA SER A 116 -6.71 0.52 3.56
C SER A 116 -6.14 0.26 2.16
N THR A 117 -4.80 0.21 2.08
CA THR A 117 -4.21 -0.71 1.12
C THR A 117 -4.80 -2.07 1.45
N THR A 118 -5.68 -2.62 0.61
CA THR A 118 -5.70 -4.07 0.42
C THR A 118 -4.25 -4.39 0.09
N THR A 119 -3.50 -4.79 1.11
CA THR A 119 -2.08 -5.02 0.98
C THR A 119 -1.98 -6.12 -0.04
N PHE A 120 -1.37 -5.81 -1.18
CA PHE A 120 -1.21 -6.77 -2.25
C PHE A 120 -0.65 -8.06 -1.64
N SER A 121 -1.14 -9.21 -2.09
CA SER A 121 -0.68 -10.48 -1.56
C SER A 121 0.02 -11.22 -2.67
N ILE A 122 1.21 -11.73 -2.38
CA ILE A 122 1.92 -12.61 -3.29
C ILE A 122 1.07 -13.86 -3.51
N VAL A 123 0.67 -14.04 -4.76
CA VAL A 123 -0.08 -15.20 -5.27
C VAL A 123 0.75 -15.92 -6.33
N PRO A 124 0.41 -17.17 -6.71
CA PRO A 124 1.15 -17.90 -7.76
C PRO A 124 1.35 -17.13 -9.06
N GLY A 125 0.39 -16.26 -9.43
CA GLY A 125 0.47 -15.38 -10.61
C GLY A 125 1.63 -14.39 -10.63
N ILE A 126 2.30 -14.14 -9.51
CA ILE A 126 3.52 -13.33 -9.45
C ILE A 126 4.72 -14.01 -10.13
N THR A 127 4.69 -15.33 -10.29
CA THR A 127 5.73 -16.10 -10.98
C THR A 127 5.98 -15.54 -12.39
N GLY A 128 7.24 -15.25 -12.69
CA GLY A 128 7.65 -14.67 -13.97
C GLY A 128 8.97 -13.90 -13.89
N SER A 129 9.28 -13.19 -14.97
CA SER A 129 10.46 -12.31 -15.05
C SER A 129 10.09 -10.87 -14.72
N TRP A 130 10.94 -10.21 -13.95
CA TRP A 130 10.78 -8.84 -13.44
C TRP A 130 12.06 -8.07 -13.72
N TYR A 131 11.98 -6.86 -14.26
CA TYR A 131 13.17 -6.13 -14.72
C TYR A 131 13.09 -4.63 -14.42
N LEU A 132 14.23 -3.98 -14.36
CA LEU A 132 14.35 -2.53 -14.26
C LEU A 132 14.38 -1.92 -15.69
N PRO A 133 13.35 -1.18 -16.14
CA PRO A 133 13.32 -0.66 -17.51
C PRO A 133 14.48 0.29 -17.85
N ALA A 134 14.96 1.05 -16.85
CA ALA A 134 16.10 1.95 -17.00
C ALA A 134 17.44 1.22 -17.22
N GLN A 135 17.50 -0.09 -16.94
CA GLN A 135 18.67 -0.94 -17.12
C GLN A 135 18.24 -2.24 -17.80
N SER A 136 17.77 -2.15 -19.05
CA SER A 136 17.31 -3.32 -19.81
C SER A 136 18.35 -4.45 -19.79
N GLY A 137 17.91 -5.66 -19.46
CA GLY A 137 18.78 -6.81 -19.19
C GLY A 137 19.07 -7.07 -17.70
N HIS A 138 18.69 -6.15 -16.81
CA HIS A 138 18.86 -6.29 -15.36
C HIS A 138 17.51 -6.59 -14.68
N GLY A 139 17.45 -7.68 -13.92
CA GLY A 139 16.22 -8.12 -13.26
C GLY A 139 16.32 -9.51 -12.62
N PHE A 140 15.16 -10.03 -12.23
CA PHE A 140 15.00 -11.32 -11.55
C PHE A 140 14.03 -12.22 -12.31
N ASN A 141 14.26 -13.53 -12.21
CA ASN A 141 13.21 -14.52 -12.44
C ASN A 141 12.72 -14.98 -11.07
N VAL A 142 11.42 -14.90 -10.82
CA VAL A 142 10.81 -15.22 -9.52
C VAL A 142 9.82 -16.36 -9.69
N GLU A 143 9.84 -17.31 -8.76
CA GLU A 143 8.89 -18.41 -8.67
C GLU A 143 8.23 -18.43 -7.30
N VAL A 144 6.91 -18.41 -7.28
CA VAL A 144 6.12 -18.62 -6.07
C VAL A 144 5.92 -20.11 -5.88
N LEU A 145 6.33 -20.61 -4.71
CA LEU A 145 6.32 -22.02 -4.36
C LEU A 145 5.20 -22.32 -3.34
N PRO A 146 4.83 -23.61 -3.15
CA PRO A 146 3.96 -24.01 -2.05
C PRO A 146 4.49 -23.59 -0.68
N ASN A 147 3.60 -23.58 0.33
CA ASN A 147 3.92 -23.26 1.73
C ASN A 147 4.59 -21.88 1.91
N ASN A 148 4.13 -20.88 1.16
CA ASN A 148 4.67 -19.52 1.20
C ASN A 148 6.16 -19.45 0.84
N GLY A 149 6.68 -20.40 0.06
CA GLY A 149 8.05 -20.38 -0.42
C GLY A 149 8.22 -19.49 -1.64
N MET A 150 9.42 -18.95 -1.84
CA MET A 150 9.78 -18.25 -3.07
C MET A 150 11.22 -18.57 -3.46
N LEU A 151 11.43 -18.65 -4.77
CA LEU A 151 12.74 -18.79 -5.41
C LEU A 151 12.96 -17.56 -6.30
N ALA A 152 14.19 -17.03 -6.30
CA ALA A 152 14.58 -15.97 -7.21
C ALA A 152 15.94 -16.29 -7.85
N PHE A 153 16.07 -16.00 -9.14
CA PHE A 153 17.32 -16.08 -9.88
C PHE A 153 17.72 -14.69 -10.34
N TRP A 154 18.96 -14.30 -10.05
CA TRP A 154 19.54 -13.03 -10.44
C TRP A 154 20.85 -13.28 -11.18
N TYR A 155 20.85 -12.94 -12.48
CA TYR A 155 22.02 -13.06 -13.32
C TYR A 155 22.68 -11.68 -13.42
N VAL A 156 23.82 -11.52 -12.75
CA VAL A 156 24.53 -10.24 -12.61
C VAL A 156 26.02 -10.41 -12.92
N TYR A 157 26.80 -9.40 -12.59
CA TYR A 157 28.25 -9.40 -12.73
C TYR A 157 28.93 -9.09 -11.40
N ASP A 158 30.09 -9.68 -11.16
CA ASP A 158 30.97 -9.30 -10.06
C ASP A 158 31.73 -7.98 -10.36
N ASN A 159 32.49 -7.48 -9.39
CA ASN A 159 33.26 -6.23 -9.55
C ASN A 159 34.42 -6.35 -10.56
N ALA A 160 34.73 -7.55 -11.05
CA ALA A 160 35.71 -7.78 -12.11
C ALA A 160 35.06 -7.94 -13.50
N GLY A 161 33.73 -7.85 -13.57
CA GLY A 161 32.95 -7.99 -14.81
C GLY A 161 32.68 -9.43 -15.22
N ASN A 162 32.97 -10.42 -14.37
CA ASN A 162 32.62 -11.82 -14.65
C ASN A 162 31.15 -12.05 -14.32
N ASN A 163 30.56 -13.06 -14.97
CA ASN A 163 29.20 -13.49 -14.65
C ASN A 163 29.11 -13.96 -13.18
N LEU A 164 28.12 -13.46 -12.47
CA LEU A 164 27.74 -13.86 -11.13
C LEU A 164 26.28 -14.28 -11.15
N TRP A 165 26.02 -15.54 -10.83
CA TRP A 165 24.66 -16.06 -10.70
C TRP A 165 24.31 -16.19 -9.23
N LEU A 166 23.26 -15.49 -8.81
CA LEU A 166 22.71 -15.56 -7.47
C LEU A 166 21.38 -16.29 -7.50
N VAL A 167 21.23 -17.26 -6.60
CA VAL A 167 19.99 -17.99 -6.40
C VAL A 167 19.52 -17.74 -4.98
N GLY A 168 18.32 -17.18 -4.85
CA GLY A 168 17.68 -16.83 -3.59
C GLY A 168 16.55 -17.77 -3.26
N GLN A 169 16.52 -18.28 -2.04
CA GLN A 169 15.37 -19.02 -1.53
C GLN A 169 14.95 -18.49 -0.18
N GLY A 170 13.64 -18.45 0.07
CA GLY A 170 13.08 -18.04 1.35
C GLY A 170 11.57 -18.13 1.35
N THR A 171 10.94 -17.35 2.20
CA THR A 171 9.49 -17.33 2.37
C THR A 171 8.93 -15.93 2.18
N TYR A 172 7.62 -15.85 2.00
CA TYR A 172 6.89 -14.60 1.85
C TYR A 172 5.68 -14.50 2.77
N SER A 173 5.31 -13.28 3.11
CA SER A 173 4.12 -12.93 3.89
C SER A 173 3.52 -11.65 3.32
N GLY A 174 2.22 -11.66 3.01
CA GLY A 174 1.57 -10.55 2.31
C GLY A 174 2.23 -10.25 0.97
N ASP A 175 2.62 -9.01 0.75
CA ASP A 175 3.29 -8.50 -0.45
C ASP A 175 4.80 -8.74 -0.47
N THR A 176 5.39 -9.24 0.61
CA THR A 176 6.84 -9.18 0.83
C THR A 176 7.45 -10.57 0.98
N ALA A 177 8.51 -10.83 0.20
CA ALA A 177 9.34 -12.02 0.29
C ALA A 177 10.75 -11.67 0.76
N THR A 178 11.33 -12.52 1.61
CA THR A 178 12.71 -12.38 2.09
C THR A 178 13.49 -13.65 1.79
N LEU A 179 14.53 -13.53 0.98
CA LEU A 179 15.29 -14.64 0.41
C LEU A 179 16.75 -14.56 0.83
N THR A 180 17.33 -15.70 1.22
CA THR A 180 18.79 -15.83 1.37
C THR A 180 19.40 -16.12 0.00
N MET A 181 20.27 -15.23 -0.48
CA MET A 181 20.94 -15.31 -1.76
C MET A 181 22.25 -16.08 -1.63
N GLN A 182 22.47 -17.05 -2.52
CA GLN A 182 23.70 -17.81 -2.62
C GLN A 182 24.34 -17.65 -3.98
N SER A 183 25.67 -17.57 -4.01
CA SER A 183 26.46 -17.75 -5.23
C SER A 183 27.07 -19.15 -5.28
N GLY A 184 27.38 -19.61 -6.49
CA GLY A 184 28.08 -20.87 -6.73
C GLY A 184 29.39 -20.66 -7.49
N SER A 185 30.42 -21.43 -7.15
CA SER A 185 31.70 -21.44 -7.87
C SER A 185 32.28 -22.86 -7.99
N GLY A 186 33.36 -23.02 -8.76
CA GLY A 186 34.08 -24.28 -8.94
C GLY A 186 33.46 -25.26 -9.95
N GLY A 187 32.29 -24.94 -10.51
CA GLY A 187 31.65 -25.73 -11.57
C GLY A 187 32.35 -25.58 -12.92
N LEU A 188 32.42 -26.68 -13.67
CA LEU A 188 32.88 -26.73 -15.06
C LEU A 188 31.77 -27.27 -15.96
N PHE A 189 31.81 -26.90 -17.24
CA PHE A 189 30.85 -27.38 -18.23
C PHE A 189 31.01 -28.90 -18.46
N PRO A 190 29.90 -29.67 -18.67
CA PRO A 190 29.98 -31.08 -19.04
C PRO A 190 30.92 -31.31 -20.24
N PRO A 191 31.74 -32.39 -20.23
CA PRO A 191 31.70 -33.51 -19.30
C PRO A 191 32.48 -33.31 -17.99
N ASN A 192 33.15 -32.17 -17.78
CA ASN A 192 34.05 -31.94 -16.65
C ASN A 192 33.34 -31.52 -15.34
N PHE A 193 32.01 -31.59 -15.31
CA PHE A 193 31.23 -31.26 -14.13
C PHE A 193 31.53 -32.24 -12.99
N ASP A 194 31.94 -31.71 -11.85
CA ASP A 194 32.17 -32.48 -10.62
C ASP A 194 31.44 -31.80 -9.46
N LYS A 195 30.39 -32.45 -8.95
CA LYS A 195 29.57 -31.94 -7.85
C LYS A 195 30.38 -31.64 -6.58
N ASN A 196 31.49 -32.34 -6.36
CA ASN A 196 32.30 -32.19 -5.16
C ASN A 196 33.16 -30.92 -5.19
N LYS A 197 33.33 -30.29 -6.36
CA LYS A 197 34.05 -29.02 -6.51
C LYS A 197 33.13 -27.81 -6.41
N ILE A 198 31.83 -28.01 -6.32
CA ILE A 198 30.85 -26.92 -6.20
C ILE A 198 30.90 -26.34 -4.80
N VAL A 199 31.26 -25.06 -4.71
CA VAL A 199 31.20 -24.29 -3.47
C VAL A 199 29.99 -23.36 -3.54
N ARG A 200 29.14 -23.42 -2.50
CA ARG A 200 28.03 -22.47 -2.32
C ARG A 200 28.40 -21.48 -1.23
N THR A 201 28.27 -20.20 -1.54
CA THR A 201 28.61 -19.12 -0.61
C THR A 201 27.37 -18.30 -0.33
N ASN A 202 27.09 -18.03 0.95
CA ASN A 202 26.05 -17.07 1.32
C ASN A 202 26.47 -15.68 0.83
N TRP A 203 25.74 -15.13 -0.12
CA TRP A 203 26.04 -13.83 -0.70
C TRP A 203 25.36 -12.69 0.08
N GLY A 204 24.16 -12.93 0.61
CA GLY A 204 23.40 -11.94 1.37
C GLY A 204 21.90 -12.19 1.37
N THR A 205 21.12 -11.13 1.57
CA THR A 205 19.67 -11.18 1.59
C THR A 205 19.09 -10.37 0.44
N LEU A 206 18.00 -10.85 -0.15
CA LEU A 206 17.15 -10.13 -1.10
C LEU A 206 15.74 -10.04 -0.51
N THR A 207 15.19 -8.82 -0.49
CA THR A 207 13.79 -8.55 -0.16
C THR A 207 13.08 -8.11 -1.44
N LEU A 208 11.99 -8.78 -1.77
CA LEU A 208 11.11 -8.43 -2.88
C LEU A 208 9.78 -7.97 -2.31
N LYS A 209 9.30 -6.79 -2.70
CA LYS A 209 7.98 -6.27 -2.32
C LYS A 209 7.16 -5.97 -3.57
N PHE A 210 5.98 -6.58 -3.69
CA PHE A 210 5.08 -6.43 -4.83
C PHE A 210 3.96 -5.45 -4.49
N SER A 211 3.84 -4.37 -5.25
CA SER A 211 2.80 -3.36 -5.02
C SER A 211 1.51 -3.67 -5.78
N ASP A 212 1.65 -4.31 -6.95
CA ASP A 212 0.56 -4.85 -7.74
C ASP A 212 1.08 -5.98 -8.65
N CYS A 213 0.26 -6.45 -9.60
CA CYS A 213 0.62 -7.51 -10.53
C CYS A 213 1.76 -7.20 -11.49
N ASN A 214 2.12 -5.93 -11.65
CA ASN A 214 3.08 -5.45 -12.64
C ASN A 214 4.18 -4.57 -12.05
N THR A 215 4.08 -4.18 -10.77
CA THR A 215 5.07 -3.34 -10.09
C THR A 215 5.61 -4.01 -8.83
N ALA A 216 6.93 -3.94 -8.65
CA ALA A 216 7.62 -4.44 -7.47
C ALA A 216 8.87 -3.61 -7.15
N SER A 217 9.46 -3.83 -5.99
CA SER A 217 10.78 -3.33 -5.62
C SER A 217 11.64 -4.48 -5.10
N ALA A 218 12.92 -4.43 -5.43
CA ALA A 218 13.95 -5.30 -4.89
C ALA A 218 14.91 -4.49 -4.03
N GLN A 219 15.30 -5.05 -2.89
CA GLN A 219 16.32 -4.51 -2.00
C GLN A 219 17.27 -5.62 -1.62
N TRP A 220 18.58 -5.40 -1.74
CA TRP A 220 19.58 -6.40 -1.39
C TRP A 220 20.55 -5.89 -0.33
N SER A 221 21.00 -6.81 0.51
CA SER A 221 22.01 -6.57 1.54
C SER A 221 23.06 -7.68 1.50
N PRO A 222 24.20 -7.47 0.81
CA PRO A 222 25.27 -8.44 0.73
C PRO A 222 25.94 -8.62 2.11
N VAL A 223 26.41 -9.83 2.40
CA VAL A 223 27.33 -10.11 3.51
C VAL A 223 28.76 -10.37 3.03
N MET A 224 28.93 -10.49 1.71
CA MET A 224 30.22 -10.71 1.06
C MET A 224 30.97 -9.38 0.87
N PRO A 225 32.30 -9.35 1.12
CA PRO A 225 33.12 -8.17 0.86
C PRO A 225 33.08 -7.73 -0.60
N GLY A 226 33.15 -6.42 -0.85
CA GLY A 226 33.22 -5.84 -2.19
C GLY A 226 31.87 -5.52 -2.84
N TYR A 227 30.76 -5.97 -2.25
CA TYR A 227 29.41 -5.64 -2.73
C TYR A 227 28.74 -4.63 -1.80
N SER A 228 27.99 -3.68 -2.37
CA SER A 228 27.20 -2.70 -1.62
C SER A 228 25.72 -3.06 -1.65
N SER A 229 25.03 -2.76 -0.55
CA SER A 229 23.57 -2.80 -0.50
C SER A 229 22.97 -1.81 -1.50
N GLY A 230 21.78 -2.12 -1.99
CA GLY A 230 21.09 -1.29 -2.96
C GLY A 230 19.66 -1.73 -3.18
N SER A 231 18.99 -1.03 -4.09
CA SER A 231 17.60 -1.30 -4.46
C SER A 231 17.35 -1.00 -5.92
N MET A 232 16.28 -1.60 -6.46
CA MET A 232 15.72 -1.21 -7.75
C MET A 232 14.22 -1.43 -7.81
N ASP A 233 13.54 -0.57 -8.55
CA ASP A 233 12.14 -0.73 -8.89
C ASP A 233 12.01 -1.59 -10.14
N LEU A 234 11.04 -2.50 -10.11
CA LEU A 234 10.86 -3.54 -11.11
C LEU A 234 9.49 -3.44 -11.75
N VAL A 235 9.45 -3.74 -13.04
CA VAL A 235 8.24 -3.96 -13.82
C VAL A 235 8.19 -5.41 -14.26
N ARG A 236 7.00 -5.99 -14.33
CA ARG A 236 6.80 -7.35 -14.83
C ARG A 236 7.06 -7.42 -16.35
N LEU A 237 7.94 -8.33 -16.74
CA LEU A 237 8.24 -8.62 -18.15
C LEU A 237 7.42 -9.80 -18.68
N SER A 238 7.23 -10.82 -17.85
CA SER A 238 6.60 -12.06 -18.26
C SER A 238 5.79 -12.68 -17.12
N GLY A 239 4.95 -13.64 -17.47
CA GLY A 239 4.13 -14.39 -16.55
C GLY A 239 3.88 -15.80 -17.02
N VAL A 240 3.50 -16.68 -16.10
CA VAL A 240 3.07 -18.04 -16.46
C VAL A 240 1.64 -17.99 -16.98
N SER A 241 1.44 -18.46 -18.20
CA SER A 241 0.10 -18.58 -18.79
C SER A 241 -0.82 -19.41 -17.92
N GLY A 242 -2.04 -18.91 -17.66
CA GLY A 242 -3.04 -19.59 -16.84
C GLY A 242 -2.96 -19.32 -15.34
N LEU A 243 -1.95 -18.60 -14.85
CA LEU A 243 -1.92 -18.11 -13.46
C LEU A 243 -2.47 -16.69 -13.39
N ALA A 244 -3.55 -16.51 -12.64
CA ALA A 244 -4.13 -15.19 -12.39
C ALA A 244 -3.34 -14.41 -11.34
N CYS A 245 -3.23 -13.11 -11.56
CA CYS A 245 -2.84 -12.15 -10.55
C CYS A 245 -4.03 -11.19 -10.38
N PRO A 246 -4.54 -11.00 -9.15
CA PRO A 246 -5.77 -10.25 -8.88
C PRO A 246 -5.63 -8.74 -9.11
#